data_AF-A0A0P0DMN9-F1
#
_entry.id   AF-A0A0P0DMN9-F1
#
_cell.length_a   1.000
_cell.length_b   1.000
_cell.length_c   1.000
_cell.angle_alpha   90.00
_cell.angle_beta   90.00
_cell.angle_gamma   90.00
#
_symmetry.space_group_name_H-M   'P 1'
#
loop_
_entity.id
_entity.type
_entity.pdbx_description
1 polymer ?
#
loop_
_entity_poly.entity_id
_entity_poly.type
_entity_poly.pdbx_seq_one_letter_code
_entity_poly.pdbx_strand_id
1 'polypeptide(L)'
;MSWNYLQLEIIPDDALVRPLIGPGGMSRQKAHREVAALLTRFAGIHAPAWALVKAWREGAKDDTVYAGPFVWAIYETDDPQAGAQQWIDDYIATLRAQGVEVGVAW
;
A
#
# COMPACT_ATOMS: atom_id res chain seq x y z
N MET A 1 -1.52 3.49 -20.02
CA MET A 1 -1.75 3.39 -18.58
C MET A 1 -0.42 3.27 -17.87
N SER A 2 -0.23 4.06 -16.82
CA SER A 2 0.97 4.06 -16.00
C SER A 2 0.74 3.30 -14.68
N TRP A 3 1.83 2.80 -14.09
CA TRP A 3 1.79 2.12 -12.81
C TRP A 3 2.31 3.03 -11.69
N ASN A 4 1.68 2.89 -10.54
CA ASN A 4 1.87 3.73 -9.37
C ASN A 4 2.00 2.83 -8.13
N TYR A 5 2.45 3.40 -7.02
CA TYR A 5 2.47 2.68 -5.75
C TYR A 5 1.98 3.58 -4.63
N LEU A 6 1.47 2.96 -3.57
CA LEU A 6 1.11 3.64 -2.35
C LEU A 6 1.56 2.82 -1.14
N GLN A 7 1.68 3.51 -0.01
CA GLN A 7 1.75 2.93 1.32
C GLN A 7 0.62 3.54 2.16
N LEU A 8 -0.09 2.73 2.92
CA LEU A 8 -1.02 3.18 3.96
C LEU A 8 -0.45 2.84 5.32
N GLU A 9 -0.67 3.72 6.28
CA GLU A 9 -0.59 3.42 7.71
C GLU A 9 -1.99 3.55 8.30
N ILE A 10 -2.49 2.47 8.90
CA ILE A 10 -3.78 2.38 9.56
C ILE A 10 -3.53 2.45 11.05
N ILE A 11 -4.00 3.52 11.70
CA ILE A 11 -3.86 3.68 13.14
C ILE A 11 -5.24 3.48 13.77
N PRO A 12 -5.51 2.31 14.36
CA PRO A 12 -6.82 2.00 14.93
C PRO A 12 -7.22 2.99 16.03
N ASP A 13 -6.26 3.41 16.86
CA ASP A 13 -6.49 4.31 17.99
C ASP A 13 -6.99 5.69 17.55
N ASP A 14 -6.53 6.16 16.39
CA ASP A 14 -6.92 7.44 15.81
C ASP A 14 -8.10 7.28 14.83
N ALA A 15 -8.52 6.04 14.53
CA ALA A 15 -9.47 5.69 13.46
C ALA A 15 -9.10 6.32 12.10
N LEU A 16 -7.80 6.44 11.79
CA LEU A 16 -7.30 7.14 10.61
C LEU A 16 -6.42 6.25 9.73
N VAL A 17 -6.59 6.42 8.41
CA VAL A 17 -5.70 5.92 7.37
C VAL A 17 -4.85 7.08 6.86
N ARG A 18 -3.52 6.92 6.89
CA ARG A 18 -2.54 7.91 6.43
C ARG A 18 -1.86 7.41 5.15
N PRO A 19 -2.17 7.98 3.98
CA PRO A 19 -1.56 7.56 2.73
C PRO A 19 -0.24 8.26 2.45
N LEU A 20 0.71 7.50 1.90
CA LEU A 20 1.88 8.00 1.19
C LEU A 20 1.79 7.52 -0.25
N ILE A 21 1.64 8.49 -1.17
CA ILE A 21 1.47 8.23 -2.59
C ILE A 21 2.82 8.39 -3.29
N GLY A 22 3.21 7.39 -4.09
CA GLY A 22 4.42 7.44 -4.89
C GLY A 22 4.32 8.45 -6.05
N PRO A 23 5.43 8.79 -6.71
CA PRO A 23 5.45 9.83 -7.75
C PRO A 23 4.74 9.44 -9.06
N GLY A 24 4.30 8.18 -9.18
CA GLY A 24 3.53 7.67 -10.31
C GLY A 24 4.23 7.65 -11.66
N GLY A 25 3.48 7.39 -12.73
CA GLY A 25 3.99 7.46 -14.10
C GLY A 25 5.02 6.37 -14.46
N MET A 26 5.00 5.23 -13.77
CA MET A 26 6.06 4.21 -13.88
C MET A 26 5.65 3.01 -14.75
N SER A 27 6.62 2.15 -15.08
CA SER A 27 6.32 0.78 -15.49
C SER A 27 5.95 -0.06 -14.26
N ARG A 28 5.13 -1.11 -14.45
CA ARG A 28 4.78 -2.06 -13.38
C ARG A 28 6.02 -2.60 -12.66
N GLN A 29 7.06 -2.97 -13.42
CA GLN A 29 8.31 -3.48 -12.87
C GLN A 29 9.06 -2.42 -12.03
N LYS A 30 8.97 -1.14 -12.38
CA LYS A 30 9.56 -0.08 -11.56
C LYS A 30 8.74 0.13 -10.28
N ALA A 31 7.42 0.24 -10.36
CA ALA A 31 6.56 0.36 -9.19
C ALA A 31 6.76 -0.81 -8.20
N HIS A 32 6.84 -2.04 -8.72
CA HIS A 32 7.12 -3.24 -7.93
C HIS A 32 8.49 -3.18 -7.23
N ARG A 33 9.52 -2.70 -7.93
CA ARG A 33 10.87 -2.51 -7.35
C ARG A 33 10.90 -1.43 -6.27
N GLU A 34 10.17 -0.33 -6.43
CA GLU A 34 10.06 0.72 -5.40
C GLU A 34 9.44 0.17 -4.11
N VAL A 35 8.32 -0.55 -4.21
CA VAL A 35 7.70 -1.20 -3.04
C VAL A 35 8.64 -2.24 -2.42
N ALA A 36 9.34 -3.04 -3.23
CA ALA A 36 10.32 -4.00 -2.73
C ALA A 36 11.46 -3.31 -1.95
N ALA A 37 11.91 -2.13 -2.41
CA ALA A 37 12.93 -1.34 -1.73
C ALA A 37 12.42 -0.76 -0.40
N LEU A 38 11.17 -0.27 -0.36
CA LEU A 38 10.52 0.19 0.87
C LEU A 38 10.37 -0.93 1.89
N LEU A 39 9.87 -2.09 1.48
CA LEU A 39 9.75 -3.28 2.32
C LEU A 39 11.11 -3.75 2.85
N THR A 40 12.16 -3.70 2.01
CA THR A 40 13.52 -4.07 2.44
C THR A 40 14.05 -3.11 3.50
N ARG A 41 13.79 -1.81 3.36
CA ARG A 41 14.15 -0.81 4.38
C ARG A 41 13.38 -1.03 5.68
N PHE A 42 12.08 -1.30 5.59
CA PHE A 42 11.24 -1.64 6.74
C PHE A 42 11.72 -2.91 7.45
N ALA A 43 12.09 -3.96 6.70
CA ALA A 43 12.65 -5.19 7.26
C ALA A 43 14.03 -4.98 7.93
N GLY A 44 14.78 -3.96 7.51
CA GLY A 44 16.03 -3.55 8.17
C GLY A 44 15.83 -2.99 9.59
N ILE A 45 14.65 -2.45 9.90
CA ILE A 45 14.30 -1.92 11.22
C ILE A 45 13.33 -2.83 11.99
N HIS A 46 12.55 -3.65 11.29
CA HIS A 46 11.59 -4.59 11.85
C HIS A 46 11.85 -5.99 11.28
N ALA A 47 12.72 -6.75 11.94
CA ALA A 47 13.19 -8.05 11.45
C ALA A 47 12.09 -9.04 10.99
N PRO A 48 10.89 -9.12 11.63
CA PRO A 48 9.81 -9.99 11.15
C PRO A 48 9.31 -9.65 9.73
N ALA A 49 9.51 -8.44 9.22
CA ALA A 49 9.04 -8.03 7.89
C ALA A 49 9.82 -8.65 6.72
N TRP A 50 10.92 -9.39 6.95
CA TRP A 50 11.60 -10.12 5.88
C TRP A 50 10.70 -11.16 5.19
N ALA A 51 9.72 -11.73 5.91
CA ALA A 51 8.72 -12.62 5.32
C ALA A 51 7.86 -11.91 4.25
N LEU A 52 7.61 -10.61 4.41
CA LEU A 52 6.83 -9.80 3.48
C LEU A 52 7.64 -9.44 2.24
N VAL A 53 8.93 -9.15 2.40
CA VAL A 53 9.84 -8.95 1.26
C VAL A 53 9.84 -10.21 0.37
N LYS A 54 9.84 -11.39 0.99
CA LYS A 54 9.74 -12.67 0.26
C LYS A 54 8.39 -12.79 -0.43
N ALA A 55 7.28 -12.62 0.28
CA ALA A 55 5.93 -12.70 -0.29
C ALA A 55 5.73 -11.73 -1.48
N TRP A 56 6.22 -10.50 -1.36
CA TRP A 56 6.16 -9.50 -2.43
C TRP A 56 6.90 -9.95 -3.70
N ARG A 57 8.10 -10.52 -3.53
CA ARG A 57 8.92 -11.04 -4.64
C ARG A 57 8.32 -12.28 -5.29
N GLU A 58 7.58 -13.08 -4.54
CA GLU A 58 6.91 -14.29 -5.03
C GLU A 58 5.59 -13.99 -5.77
N GLY A 59 5.19 -12.71 -5.84
CA GLY A 59 3.95 -12.29 -6.50
C GLY A 59 2.80 -12.27 -5.52
N ALA A 60 2.83 -11.32 -4.58
CA ALA A 60 1.75 -11.09 -3.65
C ALA A 60 0.41 -10.94 -4.39
N LYS A 61 -0.66 -11.49 -3.80
CA LYS A 61 -1.99 -11.43 -4.38
C LYS A 61 -2.39 -9.98 -4.61
N ASP A 62 -2.92 -9.70 -5.80
CA ASP A 62 -3.38 -8.36 -6.22
C ASP A 62 -2.31 -7.26 -6.05
N ASP A 63 -1.03 -7.64 -6.13
CA ASP A 63 0.13 -6.80 -5.86
C ASP A 63 -0.02 -5.94 -4.59
N THR A 64 -0.55 -6.55 -3.52
CA THR A 64 -0.82 -5.91 -2.23
C THR A 64 -0.25 -6.75 -1.07
N VAL A 65 0.40 -6.10 -0.11
CA VAL A 65 0.90 -6.74 1.13
C VAL A 65 0.60 -5.89 2.36
N TYR A 66 0.45 -6.54 3.51
CA TYR A 66 0.15 -5.90 4.79
C TYR A 66 1.11 -6.35 5.91
N ALA A 67 1.44 -5.44 6.82
CA ALA A 67 2.33 -5.66 7.96
C ALA A 67 1.84 -4.88 9.18
N GLY A 68 1.03 -5.52 10.03
CA GLY A 68 0.39 -4.81 11.15
C GLY A 68 -0.43 -3.62 10.62
N PRO A 69 -0.12 -2.37 11.00
CA PRO A 69 -0.85 -1.19 10.54
C PRO A 69 -0.52 -0.79 9.10
N PHE A 70 0.54 -1.34 8.48
CA PHE A 70 0.99 -0.87 7.18
C PHE A 70 0.44 -1.72 6.03
N VAL A 71 0.10 -1.06 4.93
CA VAL A 71 -0.28 -1.70 3.66
C VAL A 71 0.56 -1.10 2.55
N TRP A 72 1.02 -1.92 1.61
CA TRP A 72 1.65 -1.48 0.37
C TRP A 72 0.95 -2.09 -0.82
N ALA A 73 0.76 -1.31 -1.87
CA ALA A 73 0.14 -1.76 -3.10
C ALA A 73 0.73 -1.05 -4.32
N ILE A 74 0.60 -1.67 -5.49
CA ILE A 74 0.72 -0.99 -6.78
C ILE A 74 -0.62 -0.99 -7.51
N TYR A 75 -0.87 0.04 -8.30
CA TYR A 75 -2.13 0.22 -9.02
C TYR A 75 -1.89 0.90 -10.37
N GLU A 76 -2.80 0.66 -11.31
CA GLU A 76 -2.71 1.14 -12.70
C GLU A 76 -3.68 2.30 -12.93
N THR A 77 -3.14 3.47 -13.27
CA THR A 77 -3.88 4.69 -13.61
C THR A 77 -2.92 5.72 -14.22
N ASP A 78 -3.44 6.65 -15.02
CA ASP A 78 -2.65 7.78 -15.53
C ASP A 78 -2.64 8.99 -14.57
N ASP A 79 -3.60 9.07 -13.64
CA ASP A 79 -3.60 10.05 -12.54
C ASP A 79 -3.28 9.32 -11.22
N PRO A 80 -2.04 9.44 -10.71
CA PRO A 80 -1.61 8.73 -9.51
C PRO A 80 -2.42 9.11 -8.27
N GLN A 81 -2.82 10.38 -8.14
CA GLN A 81 -3.56 10.88 -6.98
C GLN A 81 -4.98 10.34 -7.01
N ALA A 82 -5.67 10.47 -8.15
CA ALA A 82 -7.04 9.99 -8.29
C ALA A 82 -7.13 8.47 -8.13
N GLY A 83 -6.19 7.70 -8.69
CA GLY A 83 -6.20 6.24 -8.50
C GLY A 83 -5.81 5.80 -7.09
N ALA A 84 -4.94 6.54 -6.39
CA ALA A 84 -4.70 6.27 -4.97
C ALA A 84 -5.97 6.47 -4.16
N GLN A 85 -6.69 7.58 -4.40
CA GLN A 85 -7.95 7.87 -3.73
C GLN A 85 -8.98 6.77 -3.97
N GLN A 86 -9.17 6.36 -5.22
CA GLN A 86 -10.08 5.27 -5.54
C GLN A 86 -9.69 3.97 -4.83
N TRP A 87 -8.41 3.59 -4.87
CA TRP A 87 -7.92 2.38 -4.21
C TRP A 87 -8.15 2.43 -2.69
N ILE A 88 -7.89 3.58 -2.07
CA ILE A 88 -8.08 3.79 -0.62
C ILE A 88 -9.56 3.73 -0.26
N ASP A 89 -10.43 4.32 -1.06
CA ASP A 89 -11.88 4.29 -0.83
C ASP A 89 -12.42 2.85 -0.91
N ASP A 90 -11.99 2.06 -1.89
CA ASP A 90 -12.35 0.64 -2.03
C ASP A 90 -11.84 -0.19 -0.84
N TYR A 91 -10.62 0.08 -0.39
CA TYR A 91 -10.04 -0.58 0.78
C TYR A 91 -10.80 -0.23 2.07
N ILE A 92 -11.19 1.03 2.25
CA ILE A 92 -11.98 1.48 3.40
C ILE A 92 -13.39 0.91 3.39
N ALA A 93 -14.02 0.82 2.22
CA ALA A 93 -15.31 0.14 2.09
C ALA A 93 -15.21 -1.31 2.57
N THR A 94 -14.10 -2.00 2.25
CA THR A 94 -13.82 -3.36 2.73
C THR A 94 -13.63 -3.41 4.25
N LEU A 95 -12.89 -2.47 4.84
CA LEU A 95 -12.73 -2.37 6.30
C LEU A 95 -14.06 -2.11 7.02
N ARG A 96 -14.88 -1.20 6.50
CA ARG A 96 -16.20 -0.87 7.05
C ARG A 96 -17.16 -2.05 6.99
N ALA A 97 -17.13 -2.82 5.91
CA ALA A 97 -17.91 -4.06 5.80
C ALA A 97 -17.52 -5.11 6.85
N GLN A 98 -16.29 -5.05 7.37
CA GLN A 98 -15.78 -5.90 8.46
C GLN A 98 -16.02 -5.30 9.86
N GLY A 99 -16.71 -4.15 9.96
CA GLY A 99 -17.00 -3.47 11.21
C GLY A 99 -15.89 -2.53 11.72
N VAL A 100 -14.89 -2.24 10.88
CA VAL A 100 -13.81 -1.30 11.22
C VAL A 100 -14.17 0.09 10.69
N GLU A 101 -14.46 1.01 11.61
CA GLU A 101 -14.82 2.39 11.27
C GLU A 101 -13.57 3.27 11.24
N VAL A 102 -13.21 3.75 10.05
CA VAL A 102 -12.03 4.61 9.82
C VAL A 102 -12.33 5.76 8.85
N GLY A 103 -11.59 6.86 9.02
CA GLY A 103 -11.49 7.99 8.09
C GLY A 103 -10.12 8.05 7.39
N VAL A 104 -10.00 8.92 6.38
CA VAL A 104 -8.72 9.18 5.68
C VAL A 104 -8.19 10.54 6.10
N ALA A 105 -6.90 10.61 6.44
CA ALA A 105 -6.18 11.85 6.63
C ALA A 105 -5.45 12.21 5.33
N TRP A 106 -6.07 13.07 4.51
CA TRP A 106 -5.47 13.63 3.29
C TRP A 106 -4.44 14.72 3.59
#